data_AF-A0A371RW53-F1
#
_entry.id   AF-A0A371RW53-F1
#
_cell.length_a   1.000
_cell.length_b   1.000
_cell.length_c   1.000
_cell.angle_alpha   90.00
_cell.angle_beta   90.00
_cell.angle_gamma   90.00
#
_symmetry.space_group_name_H-M   'P 1'
#
loop_
_entity.id
_entity.type
_entity.pdbx_description
1 polymer ?
#
loop_
_entity_poly.entity_id
_entity_poly.type
_entity_poly.pdbx_seq_one_letter_code
_entity_poly.pdbx_strand_id
1 'polypeptide(L)' 'MNSFIVIIIIVLAIIADFFWFDVDKKRWGWMKNWSNLQKVLFFSGFAVVSGLIYVGLSLGFF' A
#
# COMPACT_ATOMS: atom_id res chain seq x y z
N MET A 1 0.77 -19.79 -4.19
CA MET A 1 0.08 -18.95 -3.17
C MET A 1 -1.27 -18.56 -3.74
N ASN A 2 -2.35 -18.70 -2.98
CA ASN A 2 -3.65 -18.20 -3.42
C ASN A 2 -3.56 -16.67 -3.60
N SER A 3 -3.95 -16.15 -4.77
CA SER A 3 -3.95 -14.71 -5.07
C SER A 3 -4.66 -13.88 -3.99
N PHE A 4 -5.66 -14.48 -3.32
CA PHE A 4 -6.35 -13.86 -2.20
C PHE A 4 -5.45 -13.61 -0.98
N ILE A 5 -4.54 -14.54 -0.68
CA ILE A 5 -3.57 -14.41 0.41
C ILE A 5 -2.55 -13.31 0.10
N VAL A 6 -2.14 -13.18 -1.17
CA VAL A 6 -1.22 -12.11 -1.62
C VAL A 6 -1.83 -10.72 -1.38
N ILE A 7 -3.11 -10.55 -1.73
CA ILE A 7 -3.83 -9.28 -1.50
C ILE A 7 -3.91 -8.97 -0.01
N ILE A 8 -4.25 -9.96 0.83
CA ILE A 8 -4.30 -9.78 2.28
C ILE A 8 -2.95 -9.34 2.85
N ILE A 9 -1.85 -9.97 2.40
CA ILE A 9 -0.50 -9.61 2.85
C ILE A 9 -0.15 -8.17 2.44
N ILE A 10 -0.50 -7.75 1.21
CA ILE A 10 -0.25 -6.38 0.75
C ILE A 10 -1.03 -5.37 1.61
N VAL A 11 -2.30 -5.63 1.89
CA VAL A 11 -3.13 -4.75 2.72
C VAL A 11 -2.59 -4.67 4.15
N LEU A 12 -2.24 -5.81 4.76
CA LEU A 12 -1.65 -5.84 6.11
C LEU A 12 -0.30 -5.12 6.17
N ALA A 13 0.54 -5.25 5.15
CA ALA A 13 1.81 -4.56 5.07
C ALA A 13 1.63 -3.04 5.00
N ILE A 14 0.67 -2.55 4.22
CA ILE A 14 0.35 -1.12 4.12
C ILE A 14 -0.17 -0.59 5.46
N ILE A 15 -1.08 -1.34 6.12
CA ILE A 15 -1.62 -0.96 7.44
C ILE A 15 -0.50 -0.93 8.49
N ALA A 16 0.34 -1.96 8.54
CA ALA A 16 1.44 -2.05 9.50
C ALA A 16 2.48 -0.94 9.27
N ASP A 17 2.82 -0.62 8.03
CA ASP A 17 3.76 0.46 7.72
C ASP A 17 3.22 1.81 8.20
N PHE A 18 1.95 2.09 7.90
CA PHE A 18 1.35 3.37 8.19
C PHE A 18 1.00 3.57 9.68
N PHE A 19 0.42 2.56 10.32
CA PHE A 19 -0.05 2.66 11.69
C PHE A 19 0.97 2.25 12.75
N TRP A 20 1.93 1.37 12.41
CA TRP A 20 2.88 0.84 13.39
C TRP A 20 4.29 1.40 13.19
N PHE A 21 4.78 1.41 11.95
CA PHE A 21 6.17 1.82 11.68
C PHE A 21 6.35 3.32 11.46
N ASP A 22 5.28 4.06 11.12
CA ASP A 22 5.34 5.52 10.91
C ASP A 22 4.56 6.34 11.96
N VAL A 23 4.37 5.80 13.17
CA VAL A 23 3.73 6.54 14.29
C VAL A 23 4.44 7.86 14.58
N ASP A 24 5.77 7.87 14.55
CA ASP A 24 6.59 9.06 14.75
C ASP A 24 6.71 9.96 13.51
N LYS A 25 6.10 9.57 12.38
CA LYS A 25 6.28 10.21 11.06
C LYS A 25 7.75 10.36 10.64
N LYS A 26 8.64 9.49 11.12
CA LYS A 26 10.08 9.53 10.80
C LYS A 26 10.36 9.06 9.38
N ARG A 27 9.54 8.15 8.84
CA ARG A 27 9.71 7.57 7.50
C ARG A 27 9.00 8.42 6.45
N TRP A 28 7.77 8.81 6.74
CA TRP A 28 6.98 9.67 5.86
C TRP A 28 6.88 11.10 6.38
N GLY A 29 8.01 11.64 6.88
CA GLY A 29 8.09 13.01 7.43
C GLY A 29 7.69 14.09 6.44
N TRP A 30 7.81 13.82 5.14
CA TRP A 30 7.33 14.68 4.05
C TRP A 30 5.79 14.72 3.93
N MET A 31 5.08 13.72 4.45
CA MET A 31 3.62 13.69 4.57
C MET A 31 3.11 14.26 5.91
N LYS A 32 3.96 14.87 6.73
CA LYS A 32 3.61 15.32 8.09
C LYS A 32 2.46 16.34 8.10
N ASN A 33 2.41 17.23 7.11
CA ASN A 33 1.41 18.29 6.95
C ASN A 33 0.25 17.90 6.02
N TRP A 34 0.22 16.65 5.53
CA TRP A 34 -0.86 16.21 4.65
C TRP A 34 -2.15 16.00 5.42
N SER A 35 -3.27 16.36 4.80
CA SER A 35 -4.59 16.06 5.33
C SER A 35 -4.87 14.55 5.27
N ASN A 36 -5.80 14.08 6.11
CA ASN A 36 -6.18 12.66 6.10
C ASN A 36 -6.66 12.19 4.72
N LEU A 37 -7.36 13.06 3.98
CA LEU A 37 -7.80 12.77 2.61
C LEU A 37 -6.63 12.59 1.63
N GLN A 38 -5.61 13.43 1.72
CA GLN A 38 -4.41 13.32 0.86
C GLN A 38 -3.67 11.99 1.10
N LYS A 39 -3.57 11.58 2.36
CA LYS A 39 -2.96 10.30 2.72
C LYS A 39 -3.80 9.13 2.20
N VAL A 40 -5.11 9.15 2.44
CA VAL A 40 -6.03 8.10 1.94
C VAL A 40 -5.98 7.99 0.42
N LEU A 41 -5.96 9.11 -0.31
CA LEU A 41 -5.82 9.11 -1.77
C LEU A 41 -4.48 8.51 -2.21
N PHE A 42 -3.38 8.85 -1.54
CA PHE A 42 -2.06 8.30 -1.85
C PHE A 42 -2.01 6.78 -1.64
N PHE A 43 -2.46 6.29 -0.48
CA PHE A 43 -2.47 4.84 -0.21
C PHE A 43 -3.45 4.07 -1.08
N SER A 44 -4.61 4.65 -1.40
CA SER A 44 -5.56 4.06 -2.35
C SER A 44 -4.94 3.93 -3.74
N GLY A 45 -4.30 5.00 -4.24
CA GLY A 45 -3.57 4.97 -5.51
C GLY A 45 -2.43 3.95 -5.50
N PHE A 46 -1.65 3.91 -4.41
CA PHE A 46 -0.57 2.94 -4.23
C PHE A 46 -1.07 1.49 -4.28
N ALA A 47 -2.19 1.20 -3.62
CA ALA A 47 -2.82 -0.12 -3.62
C ALA A 47 -3.33 -0.51 -5.02
N VAL A 48 -3.98 0.42 -5.73
CA VAL A 48 -4.46 0.19 -7.11
C VAL A 48 -3.31 -0.11 -8.06
N VAL A 49 -2.25 0.70 -8.04
CA VAL A 49 -1.05 0.50 -8.88
C VAL A 49 -0.38 -0.84 -8.56
N SER A 50 -0.24 -1.17 -7.27
CA SER A 50 0.33 -2.45 -6.84
C SER A 50 -0.50 -3.64 -7.35
N GLY A 51 -1.83 -3.53 -7.30
CA GLY A 51 -2.74 -4.54 -7.85
C GLY A 51 -2.61 -4.68 -9.36
N LEU A 52 -2.52 -3.57 -10.09
CA LEU A 52 -2.30 -3.59 -11.55
C LEU A 52 -0.96 -4.23 -11.93
N ILE A 53 0.11 -3.95 -11.17
CA ILE A 53 1.42 -4.59 -11.37
C ILE A 53 1.30 -6.10 -11.14
N TYR A 54 0.65 -6.54 -10.05
CA TYR A 54 0.46 -7.96 -9.77
C TYR A 54 -0.33 -8.66 -10.89
N VAL A 55 -1.44 -8.08 -11.34
CA VAL A 55 -2.25 -8.64 -12.43
C VAL A 55 -1.44 -8.66 -13.73
N GLY A 56 -0.76 -7.58 -14.08
CA GLY A 56 0.08 -7.50 -15.29
C GLY A 56 1.20 -8.54 -15.29
N LEU A 57 1.91 -8.71 -14.18
CA LEU A 57 2.90 -9.77 -14.03
C LEU A 57 2.25 -11.15 -14.09
N SER A 58 1.13 -11.37 -13.39
CA SER A 58 0.43 -12.65 -13.40
C SER A 58 -0.08 -13.06 -14.79
N LEU A 59 -0.41 -12.10 -15.66
CA LEU A 59 -0.83 -12.36 -17.03
C LEU A 59 0.35 -12.70 -17.97
N GLY A 60 1.55 -12.19 -17.67
CA GLY A 60 2.77 -12.47 -18.44
C GLY A 60 3.49 -13.76 -18.04
N PHE A 61 3.14 -14.35 -16.89
CA PHE A 61 3.70 -15.59 -16.35
C PHE A 61 2.73 -16.78 -16.43
N PHE A 62 1.66 -16.68 -17.21
CA PHE A 62 0.71 -17.77 -17.53
C PHE A 62 0.83 -18.23 -18.98
#